data_AF-A0AAU7AU00-F1
#
_entry.id   AF-A0AAU7AU00-F1
#
_cell.length_a   1.000
_cell.length_b   1.000
_cell.length_c   1.000
_cell.angle_alpha   90.00
_cell.angle_beta   90.00
_cell.angle_gamma   90.00
#
_symmetry.space_group_name_H-M   'P 1'
#
loop_
_entity.id
_entity.type
_entity.pdbx_description
1 polymer ?
#
loop_
_entity_poly.entity_id
_entity_poly.type
_entity_poly.pdbx_seq_one_letter_code
_entity_poly.pdbx_strand_id
1 'polypeptide(L)'
;MAAERDVVIEHPNRDKASSKSTKAVVILLLLASAALVVIVTVGGWDATAGAQFVSLAFAAIYLAMAFYVAQWNRGVLPVSAALAMILGIFAAVSAPGWFDRDATGYTDPAMGADMLGLLTAVIIPVQVLLIAFAMRGFQQAWNIEVERLADGTTRVMPS
;
A
#
# COMPACT_ATOMS: atom_id res chain seq x y z
N MET A 1 -46.63 -12.83 -17.26
CA MET A 1 -45.86 -11.85 -16.47
C MET A 1 -44.60 -12.54 -16.03
N ALA A 2 -43.46 -12.21 -16.63
CA ALA A 2 -42.17 -12.75 -16.23
C ALA A 2 -41.90 -12.27 -14.80
N ALA A 3 -41.84 -13.19 -13.85
CA ALA A 3 -41.33 -12.89 -12.52
C ALA A 3 -39.93 -12.30 -12.73
N GLU A 4 -39.78 -11.03 -12.40
CA GLU A 4 -38.51 -10.33 -12.33
C GLU A 4 -37.59 -11.22 -11.50
N ARG A 5 -36.62 -11.84 -12.19
CA ARG A 5 -35.64 -12.72 -11.57
C ARG A 5 -34.76 -11.80 -10.74
N ASP A 6 -35.16 -11.60 -9.50
CA ASP A 6 -34.46 -10.74 -8.56
C ASP A 6 -33.17 -11.46 -8.14
N VAL A 7 -32.17 -11.30 -9.01
CA VAL A 7 -30.82 -11.83 -8.86
C VAL A 7 -30.02 -10.76 -8.14
N VAL A 8 -29.61 -11.05 -6.90
CA VAL A 8 -28.77 -10.15 -6.11
C VAL A 8 -27.32 -10.54 -6.34
N ILE A 9 -26.51 -9.59 -6.79
CA ILE A 9 -25.04 -9.75 -6.92
C ILE A 9 -24.43 -9.50 -5.54
N GLU A 10 -23.90 -10.55 -4.92
CA GLU A 10 -23.19 -10.47 -3.64
C GLU A 10 -21.68 -10.62 -3.83
N HIS A 11 -20.88 -9.90 -3.03
CA HIS A 11 -19.43 -10.06 -2.94
C HIS A 11 -19.04 -10.74 -1.62
N PRO A 12 -19.28 -12.04 -1.45
CA PRO A 12 -19.19 -12.71 -0.14
C PRO A 12 -17.80 -12.60 0.50
N ASN A 13 -16.74 -12.45 -0.30
CA ASN A 13 -15.39 -12.28 0.22
C ASN A 13 -15.16 -10.89 0.86
N ARG A 14 -15.92 -9.86 0.50
CA ARG A 14 -15.79 -8.51 1.09
C ARG A 14 -16.41 -8.44 2.49
N ASP A 15 -17.37 -9.32 2.79
CA ASP A 15 -18.05 -9.34 4.08
C ASP A 15 -17.29 -10.08 5.18
N LYS A 16 -16.37 -10.96 4.79
CA LYS A 16 -15.49 -11.70 5.72
C LYS A 16 -14.69 -10.74 6.59
N ALA A 17 -14.70 -10.98 7.90
CA ALA A 17 -13.90 -10.23 8.87
C ALA A 17 -12.40 -10.25 8.51
N SER A 18 -11.89 -11.39 8.03
CA SER A 18 -10.50 -11.51 7.57
C SER A 18 -10.18 -10.60 6.39
N SER A 19 -11.08 -10.41 5.43
CA SER A 19 -10.87 -9.50 4.30
C SER A 19 -10.93 -8.03 4.72
N LYS A 20 -11.88 -7.67 5.59
CA LYS A 20 -11.96 -6.31 6.17
C LYS A 20 -10.70 -5.97 6.96
N SER A 21 -10.18 -6.92 7.74
CA SER A 21 -8.94 -6.74 8.49
C SER A 21 -7.71 -6.58 7.59
N THR A 22 -7.54 -7.44 6.57
CA THR A 22 -6.42 -7.33 5.61
C THR A 22 -6.48 -6.01 4.87
N LYS A 23 -7.66 -5.59 4.41
CA LYS A 23 -7.88 -4.29 3.77
C LYS A 23 -7.43 -3.14 4.68
N ALA A 24 -7.85 -3.13 5.94
CA ALA A 24 -7.47 -2.10 6.90
C ALA A 24 -5.94 -2.04 7.12
N VAL A 25 -5.30 -3.21 7.26
CA VAL A 25 -3.84 -3.30 7.43
C VAL A 25 -3.10 -2.78 6.19
N VAL A 26 -3.52 -3.16 4.99
CA VAL A 26 -2.90 -2.67 3.74
C VAL A 26 -3.04 -1.15 3.62
N ILE A 27 -4.22 -0.59 3.91
CA ILE A 27 -4.44 0.86 3.92
C ILE A 27 -3.51 1.54 4.93
N LEU A 28 -3.44 1.03 6.16
CA LEU A 28 -2.57 1.57 7.20
C LEU A 28 -1.09 1.58 6.76
N LEU A 29 -0.62 0.48 6.17
CA LEU A 29 0.77 0.36 5.70
C LEU A 29 1.07 1.31 4.53
N LEU A 30 0.13 1.51 3.60
CA LEU A 30 0.27 2.49 2.52
C LEU A 30 0.35 3.93 3.06
N LEU A 31 -0.53 4.27 4.01
CA LEU A 31 -0.52 5.59 4.65
C LEU A 31 0.74 5.82 5.47
N ALA A 32 1.19 4.83 6.24
CA ALA A 32 2.43 4.89 7.00
C ALA A 32 3.64 5.08 6.08
N SER A 33 3.69 4.36 4.95
CA SER A 33 4.74 4.50 3.95
C SER A 33 4.74 5.90 3.34
N ALA A 34 3.57 6.43 2.94
CA ALA A 34 3.46 7.77 2.38
C ALA A 34 3.90 8.83 3.41
N ALA A 35 3.48 8.69 4.66
CA ALA A 35 3.88 9.59 5.75
C ALA A 35 5.40 9.57 5.99
N LEU A 36 6.01 8.38 6.07
CA LEU A 36 7.46 8.24 6.22
C LEU A 36 8.22 8.88 5.07
N VAL A 37 7.79 8.64 3.83
CA VAL A 37 8.42 9.25 2.64
C VAL A 37 8.31 10.77 2.70
N VAL A 38 7.15 11.33 3.06
CA VAL A 38 6.97 12.78 3.19
C VAL A 38 7.86 13.34 4.30
N ILE A 39 7.91 12.71 5.47
CA ILE A 39 8.73 13.17 6.60
C ILE A 39 10.22 13.17 6.22
N VAL A 40 10.73 12.09 5.63
CA VAL A 40 12.12 12.01 5.18
C VAL A 40 12.41 13.04 4.08
N THR A 41 11.49 13.23 3.14
CA THR A 41 11.67 14.18 2.03
C THR A 41 11.71 15.63 2.52
N VAL A 42 10.80 16.00 3.42
CA VAL A 42 10.74 17.36 3.99
C VAL A 42 11.91 17.59 4.94
N GLY A 43 12.26 16.62 5.78
CA GLY A 43 13.39 16.73 6.69
C GLY A 43 14.75 16.78 5.98
N GLY A 44 14.88 16.11 4.84
CA GLY A 44 16.08 16.07 4.01
C GLY A 44 16.05 16.97 2.77
N TRP A 45 15.13 17.95 2.71
CA TRP A 45 14.83 18.72 1.50
C TRP A 45 16.08 19.31 0.83
N ASP A 46 16.87 20.08 1.57
CA ASP A 46 18.06 20.73 1.04
C ASP A 46 19.23 19.76 0.74
N ALA A 47 19.14 18.53 1.25
CA ALA A 47 20.18 17.50 1.14
C ALA A 47 19.88 16.41 0.10
N THR A 48 18.69 16.42 -0.53
CA THR A 48 18.20 15.31 -1.40
C THR A 48 18.48 15.49 -2.89
N ALA A 49 19.30 16.47 -3.29
CA ALA A 49 19.84 16.61 -4.66
C ALA A 49 18.79 16.47 -5.80
N GLY A 50 17.58 16.98 -5.60
CA GLY A 50 16.50 16.97 -6.59
C GLY A 50 15.61 15.71 -6.58
N ALA A 51 15.93 14.67 -5.80
CA ALA A 51 15.12 13.46 -5.68
C ALA A 51 13.76 13.70 -4.99
N GLN A 52 13.61 14.83 -4.28
CA GLN A 52 12.41 15.23 -3.57
C GLN A 52 11.10 15.08 -4.36
N PHE A 53 11.08 15.45 -5.65
CA PHE A 53 9.88 15.33 -6.47
C PHE A 53 9.50 13.87 -6.78
N VAL A 54 10.50 13.02 -6.98
CA VAL A 54 10.29 11.58 -7.18
C VAL A 54 9.73 10.96 -5.90
N SER A 55 10.27 11.33 -4.74
CA SER A 55 9.77 10.86 -3.45
C SER A 55 8.33 11.32 -3.18
N LEU A 56 8.01 12.59 -3.46
CA LEU A 56 6.63 13.09 -3.34
C LEU A 56 5.67 12.41 -4.32
N ALA A 57 6.11 12.06 -5.53
CA ALA A 57 5.32 11.28 -6.47
C ALA A 57 5.01 9.88 -5.92
N PHE A 58 5.99 9.20 -5.32
CA PHE A 58 5.76 7.93 -4.62
C PHE A 58 4.72 8.06 -3.50
N ALA A 59 4.83 9.10 -2.67
CA ALA A 59 3.85 9.35 -1.61
C ALA A 59 2.44 9.55 -2.18
N ALA A 60 2.29 10.37 -3.22
CA ALA A 60 1.00 10.60 -3.87
C ALA A 60 0.41 9.31 -4.49
N ILE A 61 1.24 8.49 -5.14
CA ILE A 61 0.82 7.20 -5.68
C ILE A 61 0.34 6.28 -4.56
N TYR A 62 1.02 6.23 -3.41
CA TYR A 62 0.63 5.39 -2.28
C TYR A 62 -0.70 5.83 -1.67
N LEU A 63 -0.95 7.15 -1.58
CA LEU A 63 -2.25 7.68 -1.17
C LEU A 63 -3.36 7.28 -2.16
N ALA A 64 -3.09 7.35 -3.47
CA ALA A 64 -4.04 6.89 -4.49
C ALA A 64 -4.30 5.38 -4.37
N MET A 65 -3.27 4.56 -4.15
CA MET A 65 -3.44 3.12 -3.92
C MET A 65 -4.27 2.85 -2.66
N ALA A 66 -4.05 3.60 -1.57
CA ALA A 66 -4.82 3.46 -0.34
C ALA A 66 -6.31 3.74 -0.58
N PHE A 67 -6.62 4.78 -1.37
CA PHE A 67 -7.98 5.07 -1.79
C PHE A 67 -8.58 3.92 -2.62
N TYR A 68 -7.88 3.40 -3.62
CA TYR A 68 -8.41 2.28 -4.43
C TYR A 68 -8.57 0.98 -3.66
N VAL A 69 -7.68 0.68 -2.70
CA VAL A 69 -7.86 -0.44 -1.77
C VAL A 69 -9.10 -0.20 -0.89
N ALA A 70 -9.34 1.04 -0.44
CA ALA A 70 -10.55 1.42 0.28
C ALA A 70 -11.82 1.19 -0.55
N GLN A 71 -11.74 1.29 -1.88
CA GLN A 71 -12.82 0.98 -2.83
C GLN A 71 -12.88 -0.51 -3.24
N TRP A 72 -12.22 -1.42 -2.50
CA TRP A 72 -12.19 -2.87 -2.78
C TRP A 72 -11.58 -3.25 -4.14
N ASN A 73 -10.73 -2.38 -4.71
CA ASN A 73 -10.04 -2.69 -5.95
C ASN A 73 -8.94 -3.74 -5.70
N ARG A 74 -9.11 -4.96 -6.21
CA ARG A 74 -8.13 -6.04 -6.06
C ARG A 74 -6.87 -5.80 -6.91
N GLY A 75 -7.01 -5.15 -8.07
CA GLY A 75 -5.93 -4.97 -9.03
C GLY A 75 -4.77 -4.12 -8.50
N VAL A 76 -5.05 -3.21 -7.56
CA VAL A 76 -4.02 -2.35 -6.97
C VAL A 76 -3.15 -3.07 -5.91
N LEU A 77 -3.56 -4.23 -5.41
CA LEU A 77 -2.79 -4.99 -4.41
C LEU A 77 -1.43 -5.47 -4.96
N PRO A 78 -1.34 -6.20 -6.09
CA PRO A 78 -0.05 -6.61 -6.65
C PRO A 78 0.78 -5.41 -7.13
N VAL A 79 0.14 -4.34 -7.62
CA VAL A 79 0.83 -3.09 -7.99
C VAL A 79 1.47 -2.44 -6.76
N SER A 80 0.74 -2.37 -5.65
CA SER A 80 1.25 -1.85 -4.38
C SER A 80 2.43 -2.67 -3.87
N ALA A 81 2.37 -4.01 -3.99
CA ALA A 81 3.49 -4.87 -3.61
C ALA A 81 4.74 -4.63 -4.48
N ALA A 82 4.58 -4.46 -5.79
CA ALA A 82 5.70 -4.16 -6.69
C ALA A 82 6.32 -2.78 -6.38
N LEU A 83 5.50 -1.76 -6.15
CA LEU A 83 5.96 -0.43 -5.76
C LEU A 83 6.63 -0.44 -4.37
N ALA A 84 6.13 -1.24 -3.43
CA ALA A 84 6.74 -1.44 -2.12
C ALA A 84 8.12 -2.07 -2.23
N MET A 85 8.29 -3.02 -3.15
CA MET A 85 9.60 -3.60 -3.42
C MET A 85 10.59 -2.55 -3.94
N ILE A 86 10.18 -1.74 -4.93
CA ILE A 86 11.03 -0.69 -5.49
C ILE A 86 11.42 0.34 -4.41
N LEU A 87 10.44 0.85 -3.66
CA LEU A 87 10.68 1.82 -2.60
C LEU A 87 11.56 1.23 -1.48
N GLY A 88 11.34 -0.03 -1.13
CA GLY A 88 12.14 -0.74 -0.13
C GLY A 88 13.60 -0.86 -0.54
N ILE A 89 13.87 -1.13 -1.83
CA ILE A 89 15.24 -1.14 -2.37
C ILE A 89 15.87 0.24 -2.30
N PHE A 90 15.16 1.30 -2.71
CA PHE A 90 15.67 2.67 -2.61
C PHE A 90 15.98 3.06 -1.18
N ALA A 91 15.10 2.72 -0.22
CA ALA A 91 15.33 2.94 1.19
C ALA A 91 16.58 2.19 1.70
N ALA A 92 16.73 0.92 1.33
CA ALA A 92 17.87 0.09 1.74
C ALA A 92 19.22 0.64 1.23
N VAL A 93 19.25 1.15 -0.01
CA VAL A 93 20.47 1.75 -0.58
C VAL A 93 20.73 3.15 -0.01
N SER A 94 19.69 3.91 0.30
CA SER A 94 19.81 5.31 0.75
C SER A 94 20.10 5.46 2.24
N ALA A 95 19.61 4.55 3.08
CA ALA A 95 19.72 4.67 4.54
C ALA A 95 21.17 4.82 5.04
N PRO A 96 22.17 4.02 4.58
CA PRO A 96 23.57 4.19 5.00
C PRO A 96 24.11 5.60 4.70
N GLY A 97 23.78 6.15 3.54
CA GLY A 97 24.24 7.48 3.12
C GLY A 97 23.69 8.64 3.96
N TRP A 98 22.70 8.42 4.82
CA TRP A 98 22.30 9.40 5.84
C TRP A 98 23.20 9.36 7.06
N PHE A 99 23.60 8.17 7.52
CA PHE A 99 24.52 8.03 8.66
C PHE A 99 25.94 8.49 8.32
N ASP A 100 26.34 8.42 7.06
CA ASP A 100 27.65 8.91 6.60
C ASP A 100 27.76 10.45 6.58
N ARG A 101 26.66 11.18 6.80
CA ARG A 101 26.60 12.65 6.70
C ARG A 101 27.09 13.41 7.93
N ASP A 102 27.53 12.72 8.98
CA ASP A 102 28.22 13.34 10.12
C ASP A 102 29.64 13.85 9.76
N ALA A 103 30.10 13.62 8.53
CA ALA A 103 31.37 14.12 8.03
C ALA A 103 31.29 15.59 7.55
N THR A 104 32.42 16.30 7.61
CA THR A 104 32.53 17.67 7.12
C THR A 104 32.32 17.74 5.60
N GLY A 105 31.55 18.72 5.13
CA GLY A 105 31.35 18.99 3.70
C GLY A 105 29.98 18.60 3.14
N TYR A 106 29.09 18.05 3.97
CA TYR A 106 27.68 17.83 3.62
C TYR A 106 26.81 19.05 3.94
N THR A 107 25.76 19.24 3.15
CA THR A 107 24.69 20.20 3.48
C THR A 107 23.88 19.68 4.66
N ASP A 108 23.76 20.51 5.70
CA ASP A 108 22.95 20.18 6.88
C ASP A 108 21.46 20.09 6.53
N PRO A 109 20.82 18.94 6.74
CA PRO A 109 19.37 18.81 6.57
C PRO A 109 18.60 19.51 7.71
N ALA A 110 17.32 19.81 7.46
CA ALA A 110 16.43 20.40 8.46
C ALA A 110 16.19 19.47 9.67
N MET A 111 16.27 18.15 9.45
CA MET A 111 16.20 17.13 10.48
C MET A 111 17.54 16.38 10.55
N GLY A 112 18.05 16.11 11.75
CA GLY A 112 19.35 15.45 11.94
C GLY A 112 19.52 14.19 11.09
N ALA A 113 20.70 14.04 10.49
CA ALA A 113 20.96 13.01 9.48
C ALA A 113 20.75 11.59 10.02
N ASP A 114 21.15 11.31 11.27
CA ASP A 114 20.86 10.04 11.96
C ASP A 114 19.37 9.72 12.05
N MET A 115 18.53 10.72 12.35
CA MET A 115 17.08 10.54 12.42
C MET A 115 16.51 10.26 11.03
N LEU A 116 16.99 10.96 9.99
CA LEU A 116 16.61 10.68 8.60
C LEU A 116 17.05 9.28 8.15
N GLY A 117 18.24 8.85 8.55
CA GLY A 117 18.75 7.50 8.30
C GLY A 117 17.89 6.44 8.98
N LEU A 118 17.53 6.65 10.25
CA LEU A 118 16.64 5.75 10.98
C LEU A 118 15.25 5.67 10.34
N LEU A 119 14.63 6.81 10.03
CA LEU A 119 13.32 6.85 9.37
C LEU A 119 13.36 6.19 7.99
N THR A 120 14.43 6.40 7.23
CA THR A 120 14.64 5.72 5.94
C THR A 120 14.80 4.21 6.13
N ALA A 121 15.53 3.77 7.15
CA ALA A 121 15.67 2.35 7.47
C ALA A 121 14.34 1.71 7.89
N VAL A 122 13.49 2.42 8.62
CA VAL A 122 12.14 1.96 9.03
C VAL A 122 11.20 1.77 7.83
N ILE A 123 11.42 2.47 6.71
CA ILE A 123 10.64 2.23 5.48
C ILE A 123 10.79 0.78 5.03
N ILE A 124 11.96 0.15 5.19
CA ILE A 124 12.26 -1.22 4.74
C ILE A 124 11.31 -2.27 5.36
N PRO A 125 11.23 -2.44 6.71
CA PRO A 125 10.29 -3.39 7.30
C PRO A 125 8.83 -3.05 7.00
N VAL A 126 8.48 -1.76 6.89
CA VAL A 126 7.13 -1.36 6.47
C VAL A 126 6.82 -1.85 5.05
N GLN A 127 7.75 -1.75 4.11
CA GLN A 127 7.57 -2.27 2.76
C GLN A 127 7.45 -3.80 2.73
N VAL A 128 8.25 -4.52 3.52
CA VAL A 128 8.16 -5.99 3.64
C VAL A 128 6.77 -6.40 4.15
N LEU A 129 6.26 -5.72 5.18
CA LEU A 129 4.91 -5.96 5.69
C LEU A 129 3.85 -5.62 4.64
N LEU A 130 3.99 -4.50 3.94
CA LEU A 130 3.05 -4.11 2.88
C LEU A 130 2.98 -5.17 1.78
N ILE A 131 4.12 -5.69 1.33
CA ILE A 131 4.17 -6.78 0.34
C ILE A 131 3.43 -8.01 0.87
N ALA A 132 3.74 -8.47 2.08
CA ALA A 132 3.13 -9.66 2.67
C ALA A 132 1.60 -9.55 2.77
N PHE A 133 1.09 -8.42 3.29
CA PHE A 133 -0.35 -8.20 3.45
C PHE A 133 -1.07 -7.93 2.12
N ALA A 134 -0.42 -7.25 1.16
CA ALA A 134 -0.98 -7.06 -0.17
C ALA A 134 -1.14 -8.40 -0.90
N MET A 135 -0.14 -9.29 -0.83
CA MET A 135 -0.21 -10.62 -1.43
C MET A 135 -1.26 -11.49 -0.74
N ARG A 136 -1.38 -11.41 0.59
CA ARG A 136 -2.47 -12.07 1.33
C ARG A 136 -3.84 -11.57 0.90
N GLY A 137 -4.02 -10.25 0.76
CA GLY A 137 -5.27 -9.65 0.28
C GLY A 137 -5.60 -10.08 -1.16
N PHE A 138 -4.58 -10.18 -2.02
CA PHE A 138 -4.77 -10.61 -3.39
C PHE A 138 -5.27 -12.06 -3.48
N GLN A 139 -4.80 -12.93 -2.59
CA GLN A 139 -5.25 -14.32 -2.47
C GLN A 139 -6.68 -14.46 -1.90
N GLN A 140 -7.25 -13.41 -1.28
CA GLN A 140 -8.63 -13.43 -0.76
C GLN A 140 -9.70 -13.22 -1.83
N ALA A 141 -9.32 -12.99 -3.10
CA ALA A 141 -10.23 -12.96 -4.25
C ALA A 141 -11.46 -12.03 -4.07
N TRP A 142 -11.23 -10.75 -3.75
CA TRP A 142 -12.27 -9.74 -3.51
C TRP A 142 -13.17 -9.41 -4.71
N ASN A 143 -12.84 -9.92 -5.89
CA ASN A 143 -13.59 -9.76 -7.14
C ASN A 143 -14.58 -10.90 -7.41
N ILE A 144 -14.63 -11.94 -6.56
CA ILE A 144 -15.61 -13.01 -6.73
C ILE A 144 -16.99 -12.44 -6.43
N GLU A 145 -17.87 -12.53 -7.41
CA GLU A 145 -19.28 -12.16 -7.35
C GLU A 145 -20.08 -13.46 -7.41
N VAL A 146 -21.09 -13.58 -6.56
CA VAL A 146 -22.00 -14.71 -6.54
C VAL A 146 -23.40 -14.18 -6.79
N GLU A 147 -24.06 -14.75 -7.79
CA GLU A 147 -25.48 -14.52 -8.04
C GLU A 147 -26.30 -15.39 -7.09
N ARG A 148 -27.11 -14.76 -6.25
CA ARG A 148 -28.08 -15.46 -5.40
C ARG A 148 -29.49 -15.09 -5.86
N LEU A 149 -30.34 -16.09 -6.03
CA LEU A 149 -31.78 -15.86 -6.22
C LEU A 149 -32.34 -15.23 -4.93
N ALA A 150 -33.31 -14.32 -5.04
CA ALA A 150 -33.91 -13.65 -3.87
C ALA A 150 -34.45 -14.60 -2.78
N ASP A 151 -34.70 -15.87 -3.10
CA ASP A 151 -35.11 -16.92 -2.16
C ASP A 151 -33.95 -17.58 -1.39
N GLY A 152 -32.71 -17.17 -1.65
CA GLY A 152 -31.51 -17.68 -0.99
C GLY A 152 -30.92 -18.95 -1.61
N THR A 153 -31.53 -19.52 -2.66
CA THR A 153 -31.06 -20.77 -3.28
C THR A 153 -29.97 -20.52 -4.33
N THR A 154 -28.97 -21.41 -4.38
CA THR A 154 -27.98 -21.47 -5.48
C THR A 154 -28.45 -22.51 -6.48
N ARG A 155 -28.76 -22.11 -7.72
CA ARG A 155 -29.21 -23.06 -8.76
C ARG A 155 -28.00 -23.87 -9.26
N VAL A 156 -28.00 -25.18 -9.01
CA VAL A 156 -27.07 -26.11 -9.68
C VAL A 156 -27.55 -26.26 -11.13
N MET A 157 -26.74 -25.85 -12.10
CA MET A 157 -27.04 -26.04 -13.53
C MET A 157 -27.02 -27.54 -13.85
N PRO A 158 -28.02 -28.11 -14.55
CA PRO A 158 -27.95 -29.48 -15.03
C PRO A 158 -26.84 -29.60 -16.08
N SER A 159 -25.99 -30.62 -15.95
CA SER A 159 -25.01 -31.04 -16.97
C SER A 159 -25.70 -31.67 -18.16
#